data_AF-A0A249PIK1-F1
#
_entry.id   AF-A0A249PIK1-F1
#
_cell.length_a   1.000
_cell.length_b   1.000
_cell.length_c   1.000
_cell.angle_alpha   90.00
_cell.angle_beta   90.00
_cell.angle_gamma   90.00
#
_symmetry.space_group_name_H-M   'P 1'
#
loop_
_entity.id
_entity.type
_entity.pdbx_description
1 polymer ?
#
loop_
_entity_poly.entity_id
_entity_poly.type
_entity_poly.pdbx_seq_one_letter_code
_entity_poly.pdbx_strand_id
1 'polypeptide(L)'
;MNLDSVDALQTQILQEGSWTAPITAEKDALFVMDGHHRLTVAHRLGLKAVPVVLLDYETVHVESWRAGERVTPADIFDMARSGRKFPYKTTRHIFQNGLPTCDVPLGLLYGPVPTGRAPALYAGAL
;
A
#
# COMPACT_ATOMS: atom_id res chain seq x y z
N MET A 1 -10.07 -9.07 -15.84
CA MET A 1 -10.32 -9.67 -14.51
C MET A 1 -10.62 -8.54 -13.54
N ASN A 2 -11.68 -8.65 -12.75
CA ASN A 2 -11.93 -7.69 -11.67
C ASN A 2 -10.98 -8.02 -10.51
N LEU A 3 -9.96 -7.19 -10.29
CA LEU A 3 -8.96 -7.39 -9.23
C LEU A 3 -9.44 -6.87 -7.86
N ASP A 4 -10.73 -6.51 -7.75
CA ASP A 4 -11.35 -6.13 -6.49
C ASP A 4 -11.43 -7.27 -5.47
N SER A 5 -10.98 -8.49 -5.80
CA SER A 5 -10.83 -9.58 -4.84
C SER A 5 -9.36 -9.98 -4.63
N VAL A 6 -9.05 -10.36 -3.39
CA VAL A 6 -7.73 -10.88 -3.00
C VAL A 6 -7.36 -12.13 -3.81
N ASP A 7 -8.33 -13.00 -4.12
CA ASP A 7 -8.08 -14.25 -4.85
C ASP A 7 -7.68 -14.01 -6.30
N ALA A 8 -8.37 -13.08 -6.98
CA ALA A 8 -8.03 -12.71 -8.35
C ALA A 8 -6.65 -12.05 -8.41
N LEU A 9 -6.36 -11.15 -7.47
CA LEU A 9 -5.07 -10.49 -7.37
C LEU A 9 -3.93 -11.48 -7.06
N GLN A 10 -4.14 -12.42 -6.14
CA GLN A 10 -3.15 -13.46 -5.85
C GLN A 10 -2.84 -14.30 -7.08
N THR A 11 -3.87 -14.69 -7.83
CA THR A 11 -3.72 -15.46 -9.08
C THR A 11 -2.88 -14.69 -10.09
N GLN A 12 -3.17 -13.40 -10.29
CA GLN A 12 -2.39 -12.56 -11.20
C GLN A 12 -0.93 -12.44 -10.76
N ILE A 13 -0.67 -12.14 -9.49
CA ILE A 13 0.70 -11.99 -8.96
C ILE A 13 1.51 -13.28 -9.17
N LEU A 14 0.91 -14.44 -8.94
CA LEU A 14 1.56 -15.74 -9.16
C LEU A 14 1.81 -16.02 -10.65
N GLN A 15 0.88 -15.64 -11.53
CA GLN A 15 1.04 -15.78 -12.98
C GLN A 15 2.13 -14.88 -13.55
N GLU A 16 2.23 -13.64 -13.06
CA GLU A 16 3.28 -12.70 -13.44
C GLU A 16 4.65 -13.13 -12.90
N GLY A 17 4.69 -13.84 -11.77
CA GLY A 17 5.93 -14.27 -11.11
C GLY A 17 6.74 -13.12 -10.50
N SER A 18 6.20 -11.90 -10.55
CA SER A 18 6.82 -10.68 -10.06
C SER A 18 5.81 -9.81 -9.33
N TRP A 19 6.31 -8.99 -8.41
CA TRP A 19 5.55 -7.97 -7.71
C TRP A 19 5.69 -6.63 -8.44
N THR A 20 4.60 -6.18 -9.07
CA THR A 20 4.65 -5.11 -10.07
C THR A 20 4.16 -3.74 -9.58
N ALA A 21 3.52 -3.68 -8.41
CA ALA A 21 2.99 -2.43 -7.86
C ALA A 21 3.21 -2.32 -6.34
N PRO A 22 3.83 -1.25 -5.83
CA PRO A 22 4.18 -1.13 -4.40
C PRO A 22 2.96 -0.81 -3.54
N ILE A 23 2.95 -1.29 -2.29
CA ILE A 23 1.99 -0.83 -1.26
C ILE A 23 2.38 0.60 -0.86
N THR A 24 1.41 1.43 -0.48
CA THR A 24 1.71 2.74 0.12
C THR A 24 1.44 2.70 1.62
N ALA A 25 2.32 3.35 2.39
CA ALA A 25 2.18 3.44 3.84
C ALA A 25 2.52 4.85 4.31
N GLU A 26 1.90 5.26 5.42
CA GLU A 26 2.24 6.50 6.11
C GLU A 26 3.67 6.37 6.68
N LYS A 27 4.51 7.37 6.46
CA LYS A 27 5.97 7.26 6.64
C LYS A 27 6.43 7.07 8.08
N ASP A 28 5.68 7.57 9.07
CA ASP A 28 6.09 7.59 10.48
C ASP A 28 5.33 6.55 11.32
N ALA A 29 4.01 6.46 11.13
CA ALA A 29 3.10 5.53 11.78
C ALA A 29 2.97 4.17 11.06
N LEU A 30 3.46 4.07 9.82
CA LEU A 30 3.59 2.82 9.05
C LEU A 30 2.28 2.05 8.81
N PHE A 31 1.13 2.70 8.91
CA PHE A 31 -0.14 2.10 8.49
C PHE A 31 -0.29 2.16 6.97
N VAL A 32 -1.00 1.18 6.40
CA VAL A 32 -1.26 1.12 4.96
C VAL A 32 -2.24 2.22 4.54
N MET A 33 -1.86 2.98 3.52
CA MET A 33 -2.73 3.99 2.88
C MET A 33 -3.48 3.35 1.71
N ASP A 34 -2.77 2.65 0.82
CA ASP A 34 -3.34 1.89 -0.29
C ASP A 34 -2.62 0.55 -0.50
N GLY A 35 -3.32 -0.43 -1.09
CA GLY A 35 -2.78 -1.76 -1.36
C GLY A 35 -3.14 -2.81 -0.31
N HIS A 36 -4.24 -2.66 0.41
CA HIS A 36 -4.70 -3.63 1.42
C HIS A 36 -4.86 -5.07 0.88
N HIS A 37 -5.39 -5.23 -0.34
CA HIS A 37 -5.45 -6.55 -0.98
C HIS A 37 -4.06 -7.10 -1.26
N ARG A 38 -3.14 -6.27 -1.77
CA ARG A 38 -1.73 -6.64 -1.98
C ARG A 38 -1.10 -7.10 -0.67
N LEU A 39 -1.22 -6.35 0.41
CA LEU A 39 -0.72 -6.76 1.72
C LEU A 39 -1.31 -8.10 2.16
N THR A 40 -2.61 -8.30 1.95
CA THR A 40 -3.27 -9.58 2.27
C THR A 40 -2.70 -10.73 1.44
N VAL A 41 -2.47 -10.54 0.14
CA VAL A 41 -1.81 -11.52 -0.73
C VAL A 41 -0.40 -11.83 -0.24
N ALA A 42 0.39 -10.81 0.10
CA ALA A 42 1.75 -11.01 0.61
C ALA A 42 1.76 -11.89 1.87
N HIS A 43 0.82 -11.65 2.80
CA HIS A 43 0.65 -12.51 3.97
C HIS A 43 0.24 -13.94 3.61
N ARG A 44 -0.74 -14.12 2.71
CA ARG A 44 -1.18 -15.46 2.27
C ARG A 44 -0.07 -16.25 1.59
N LEU A 45 0.76 -15.58 0.81
CA LEU A 45 1.91 -16.17 0.13
C LEU A 45 3.10 -16.37 1.06
N GLY A 46 3.09 -15.84 2.29
CA GLY A 46 4.20 -15.96 3.23
C GLY A 46 5.43 -15.14 2.86
N LEU A 47 5.26 -14.08 2.07
CA LEU A 47 6.34 -13.16 1.70
C LEU A 47 6.93 -12.51 2.97
N LYS A 48 8.25 -12.33 2.98
CA LYS A 48 9.00 -11.71 4.09
C LYS A 48 9.18 -10.21 3.90
N ALA A 49 9.10 -9.72 2.66
CA ALA A 49 9.13 -8.32 2.30
C ALA A 49 8.16 -8.01 1.15
N VAL A 50 7.82 -6.74 1.03
CA VAL A 50 7.09 -6.17 -0.11
C VAL A 50 7.65 -4.78 -0.42
N PRO A 51 7.65 -4.36 -1.70
CA PRO A 51 7.93 -2.96 -2.06
C PRO A 51 6.90 -2.02 -1.43
N VAL A 52 7.38 -1.00 -0.73
CA VAL A 52 6.54 0.03 -0.08
C VAL A 52 7.02 1.42 -0.48
N VAL A 53 6.07 2.31 -0.78
CA VAL A 53 6.30 3.76 -0.89
C VAL A 53 5.82 4.41 0.40
N LEU A 54 6.72 5.09 1.09
CA LEU A 54 6.42 5.86 2.30
C LEU A 54 5.97 7.26 1.91
N LEU A 55 4.83 7.70 2.45
CA LEU A 55 4.16 8.95 2.10
C LEU A 55 3.67 9.69 3.35
N ASP A 56 3.25 10.93 3.18
CA ASP A 56 2.59 11.74 4.21
C ASP A 56 1.36 12.46 3.65
N TYR A 57 0.58 13.05 4.55
CA TYR A 57 -0.61 13.84 4.17
C TYR A 57 -0.29 15.29 3.78
N GLU A 58 0.99 15.68 3.69
CA GLU A 58 1.36 16.95 3.04
C GLU A 58 1.27 16.81 1.51
N THR A 59 1.58 15.61 1.00
CA THR A 59 1.61 15.30 -0.44
C THR A 59 0.44 14.42 -0.91
N VAL A 60 -0.26 13.75 0.02
CA VAL A 60 -1.40 12.87 -0.28
C VAL A 60 -2.70 13.49 0.22
N HIS A 61 -3.65 13.68 -0.69
CA HIS A 61 -5.01 14.08 -0.32
C HIS A 61 -5.87 12.85 0.00
N VAL A 62 -6.87 13.00 0.87
CA VAL A 62 -7.82 11.93 1.17
C VAL A 62 -9.25 12.44 1.14
N GLU A 63 -10.12 11.65 0.53
CA GLU A 63 -11.56 11.87 0.48
C GLU A 63 -12.31 10.59 0.85
N SER A 64 -13.62 10.69 1.06
CA SER A 64 -14.45 9.51 1.26
C SER A 64 -14.89 8.94 -0.08
N TRP A 65 -14.91 7.61 -0.19
CA TRP A 65 -15.60 6.93 -1.29
C TRP A 65 -17.13 7.08 -1.22
N ARG A 66 -17.66 7.47 -0.06
CA ARG A 66 -19.09 7.52 0.22
C ARG A 66 -19.59 8.95 0.19
N ALA A 67 -20.60 9.19 -0.64
CA ALA A 67 -21.21 10.51 -0.77
C ALA A 67 -21.75 11.01 0.59
N GLY A 68 -21.41 12.24 0.94
CA GLY A 68 -21.84 12.89 2.18
C GLY A 68 -21.00 12.56 3.42
N GLU A 69 -20.07 11.61 3.33
CA GLU A 69 -19.12 11.35 4.41
C GLU A 69 -17.85 12.19 4.23
N ARG A 70 -17.29 12.67 5.34
CA ARG A 70 -15.98 13.31 5.37
C ARG A 70 -15.01 12.40 6.10
N VAL A 71 -13.79 12.35 5.61
CA VAL A 71 -12.68 11.69 6.29
C VAL A 71 -11.48 12.63 6.26
N THR A 72 -10.81 12.76 7.40
CA THR A 72 -9.61 13.57 7.55
C THR A 72 -8.41 12.68 7.86
N PRO A 73 -7.17 13.17 7.64
CA PRO A 73 -5.99 12.48 8.11
C PRO A 73 -6.06 12.16 9.61
N ALA A 74 -6.55 13.09 10.43
CA ALA A 74 -6.68 12.89 11.88
C ALA A 74 -7.58 11.67 12.22
N ASP A 75 -8.72 11.51 11.54
CA ASP A 75 -9.60 10.35 11.72
C ASP A 75 -8.88 9.04 11.39
N ILE A 76 -7.99 9.06 10.38
CA ILE A 76 -7.24 7.89 9.95
C ILE A 76 -6.15 7.53 10.95
N PHE A 77 -5.41 8.53 11.47
CA PHE A 77 -4.46 8.32 12.55
C PHE A 77 -5.15 7.78 13.81
N ASP A 78 -6.32 8.30 14.18
CA ASP A 78 -7.10 7.79 15.31
C ASP A 78 -7.54 6.34 15.10
N MET A 79 -8.02 6.02 13.90
CA MET A 79 -8.42 4.66 13.54
C MET A 79 -7.23 3.69 13.63
N ALA A 80 -6.09 4.05 13.02
CA ALA A 80 -4.87 3.24 13.03
C ALA A 80 -4.37 2.98 14.46
N ARG A 81 -4.32 4.03 15.30
CA ARG A 81 -3.92 3.91 16.72
C ARG A 81 -4.89 3.06 17.53
N SER A 82 -6.17 3.06 17.19
CA SER A 82 -7.17 2.24 17.89
C SER A 82 -7.09 0.74 17.56
N GLY A 83 -6.33 0.35 16.53
CA GLY A 83 -6.27 -1.03 16.03
C GLY A 83 -7.54 -1.50 15.32
N ARG A 84 -8.54 -0.62 15.18
CA ARG A 84 -9.77 -0.88 14.42
C ARG A 84 -9.54 -0.60 12.94
N LYS A 85 -10.47 -1.06 12.10
CA LYS A 85 -10.48 -0.79 10.66
C LYS A 85 -11.72 0.01 10.31
N PHE A 86 -11.57 0.94 9.38
CA PHE A 86 -12.75 1.50 8.73
C PHE A 86 -13.55 0.40 8.02
N PRO A 87 -14.86 0.61 7.85
CA PRO A 87 -15.64 -0.16 6.89
C PRO A 87 -15.00 -0.19 5.49
N TYR A 88 -15.35 -1.21 4.71
CA TYR A 88 -14.83 -1.37 3.36
C TYR A 88 -15.15 -0.12 2.50
N LYS A 89 -14.13 0.30 1.73
CA LYS A 89 -14.15 1.49 0.85
C LYS A 89 -14.71 2.72 1.58
N THR A 90 -14.06 3.11 2.68
CA THR A 90 -14.30 4.40 3.35
C THR A 90 -13.31 5.45 2.88
N THR A 91 -12.01 5.17 2.93
CA THR A 91 -10.95 6.13 2.55
C THR A 91 -10.53 5.98 1.09
N ARG A 92 -10.40 7.11 0.39
CA ARG A 92 -9.81 7.21 -0.94
C ARG A 92 -8.64 8.18 -0.90
N HIS A 93 -7.42 7.66 -0.99
CA HIS A 93 -6.22 8.46 -1.11
C HIS A 93 -5.98 8.85 -2.57
N ILE A 94 -5.59 10.11 -2.79
CA ILE A 94 -5.31 10.70 -4.09
C ILE A 94 -3.83 11.07 -4.13
N PHE A 95 -3.10 10.40 -5.02
CA PHE A 95 -1.66 10.57 -5.22
C PHE A 95 -1.44 11.47 -6.43
N GLN A 96 -1.17 12.78 -6.22
CA GLN A 96 -1.15 13.78 -7.29
C GLN A 96 -0.14 13.46 -8.41
N ASN A 97 1.02 12.90 -8.05
CA ASN A 97 2.09 12.57 -8.99
C ASN A 97 2.05 11.10 -9.45
N GLY A 98 0.95 10.40 -9.18
CA GLY A 98 0.86 8.95 -9.34
C GLY A 98 1.76 8.20 -8.35
N LEU A 99 1.86 6.89 -8.55
CA LEU A 99 2.74 6.03 -7.77
C LEU A 99 3.77 5.39 -8.71
N PRO A 100 5.03 5.21 -8.26
CA PRO A 100 6.00 4.47 -9.04
C PRO A 100 5.55 3.02 -9.21
N THR A 101 5.91 2.42 -10.34
CA THR A 101 5.83 0.97 -10.52
C THR A 101 7.07 0.30 -9.96
N CYS A 102 7.01 -1.01 -9.78
CA CYS A 102 8.18 -1.82 -9.47
C CYS A 102 8.16 -3.10 -10.31
N ASP A 103 9.27 -3.84 -10.30
CA ASP A 103 9.34 -5.18 -10.88
C ASP A 103 10.30 -5.98 -9.99
N VAL A 104 9.73 -6.69 -9.02
CA VAL A 104 10.51 -7.47 -8.04
C VAL A 104 10.09 -8.93 -8.13
N PRO A 105 10.96 -9.82 -8.65
CA PRO A 105 10.67 -11.25 -8.72
C PRO A 105 10.23 -11.81 -7.37
N LEU A 106 9.16 -12.59 -7.34
CA LEU A 106 8.59 -13.10 -6.09
C LEU A 106 9.60 -13.90 -5.27
N GLY A 107 10.50 -14.64 -5.94
CA GLY A 107 11.59 -15.38 -5.30
C GLY A 107 12.44 -14.53 -4.35
N LEU A 108 12.65 -13.24 -4.65
CA LEU A 108 13.42 -12.32 -3.81
C LEU A 108 12.64 -11.88 -2.57
N LEU A 109 11.31 -11.93 -2.61
CA LEU A 109 10.44 -11.51 -1.51
C LEU A 109 10.22 -12.60 -0.45
N TYR A 110 10.58 -13.85 -0.75
CA TYR A 110 10.57 -14.98 0.20
C TYR A 110 11.80 -15.01 1.13
N GLY A 111 12.90 -14.40 0.70
CA GLY A 111 14.16 -14.39 1.44
C GLY A 111 14.17 -13.38 2.59
N PRO A 112 15.19 -13.43 3.47
CA PRO A 112 15.39 -12.42 4.49
C PRO A 112 15.51 -11.04 3.83
N VAL A 113 14.85 -10.04 4.41
CA VAL A 113 14.94 -8.65 3.94
C VAL A 113 16.38 -8.19 4.13
N PRO A 114 17.08 -7.70 3.08
CA PRO A 114 18.40 -7.12 3.25
C PRO A 114 18.30 -5.93 4.21
N THR A 115 18.83 -6.10 5.43
CA THR A 115 18.94 -5.04 6.44
C THR A 115 19.94 -4.02 5.91
N GLY A 116 19.48 -2.98 5.21
CA GLY A 116 20.40 -1.95 4.69
C GLY A 116 19.90 -1.05 3.57
N ARG A 117 18.73 -1.28 2.96
CA ARG A 117 18.16 -0.27 2.05
C ARG A 117 17.40 0.76 2.87
N ALA A 118 18.09 1.86 3.21
CA ALA A 118 17.46 3.11 3.61
C ALA A 118 16.30 3.43 2.65
N PRO A 119 15.22 4.11 3.11
CA PRO A 119 14.19 4.58 2.20
C PRO A 119 14.88 5.30 1.05
N ALA A 120 14.66 4.82 -0.18
CA ALA A 120 15.00 5.60 -1.34
C ALA A 120 14.06 6.80 -1.29
N LEU A 121 14.53 7.87 -0.64
CA LEU A 121 13.98 9.20 -0.83
C LEU A 121 14.02 9.40 -2.34
N TYR A 122 12.84 9.39 -2.97
CA TYR A 122 12.69 9.81 -4.35
C TYR A 122 12.97 11.32 -4.35
N ALA A 123 14.25 11.65 -4.41
CA ALA A 123 14.71 13.02 -4.60
C ALA A 123 14.48 13.37 -6.07
N GLY A 124 13.34 14.02 -6.33
CA GLY A 124 13.17 14.96 -7.43
C GLY A 124 12.86 14.40 -8.81
N ALA A 125 11.75 14.88 -9.37
CA ALA A 125 11.85 15.76 -10.53
C ALA A 125 10.83 16.89 -10.32
N LEU A 126 11.34 18.12 -10.43
CA LEU A 126 10.61 19.39 -10.38
C LEU A 126 9.62 19.53 -11.55
#